data_AF-A0A8J3KF29-F1
#
_entry.id   AF-A0A8J3KF29-F1
#
_cell.length_a   1.000
_cell.length_b   1.000
_cell.length_c   1.000
_cell.angle_alpha   90.00
_cell.angle_beta   90.00
_cell.angle_gamma   90.00
#
_symmetry.space_group_name_H-M   'P 1'
#
loop_
_entity.id
_entity.type
_entity.pdbx_description
1 polymer ?
#
loop_
_entity_poly.entity_id
_entity_poly.type
_entity_poly.pdbx_seq_one_letter_code
_entity_poly.pdbx_strand_id
1 'polypeptide(L)'
;MTETNHHHSAPVPIGDVVPGIPPVPITVWPVPAPHRGETMSNALGVRLVHNLTHPSQLVIDLADGPQLVRAVIAARRRSHLSSARHSGWGREAASLIVTGWPLTGEAMTPDEFFARCKAKLLPGGCVAVLLAHDVTAPVDVVIAARAAGLAYLQHIVAADQPPRKGTPTRLDIHTDVLILTRSTQDGGADE
;
A
#
# COMPACT_ATOMS: atom_id res chain seq x y z
N MET A 1 51.14 2.08 8.06
CA MET A 1 50.85 3.01 6.94
C MET A 1 50.37 2.15 5.78
N THR A 2 49.13 2.14 5.29
CA THR A 2 47.84 2.77 5.61
C THR A 2 46.84 1.92 4.82
N GLU A 3 45.88 1.26 5.47
CA GLU A 3 44.82 0.50 4.76
C GLU A 3 43.86 1.49 4.09
N THR A 4 43.75 1.40 2.77
CA THR A 4 42.82 2.21 1.98
C THR A 4 41.40 1.67 2.12
N ASN A 5 40.63 2.36 2.95
CA ASN A 5 39.21 2.15 3.20
C ASN A 5 38.39 2.29 1.90
N HIS A 6 37.96 1.16 1.31
CA HIS A 6 37.08 1.14 0.15
C HIS A 6 35.63 1.27 0.64
N HIS A 7 35.20 2.51 0.90
CA HIS A 7 33.77 2.80 0.98
C HIS A 7 33.15 2.58 -0.39
N HIS A 8 32.59 1.38 -0.60
CA HIS A 8 31.70 1.10 -1.71
C HIS A 8 30.45 1.98 -1.52
N SER A 9 30.39 3.12 -2.23
CA SER A 9 29.14 3.88 -2.36
C SER A 9 28.08 2.96 -2.92
N ALA A 10 26.93 2.87 -2.23
CA ALA A 10 25.79 2.12 -2.72
C ALA A 10 25.35 2.68 -4.10
N PRO A 11 24.91 1.82 -5.03
CA PRO A 11 24.43 2.25 -6.34
C PRO A 11 23.29 3.26 -6.20
N VAL A 12 23.28 4.29 -7.05
CA VAL A 12 22.18 5.26 -7.14
C VAL A 12 20.91 4.51 -7.59
N PRO A 13 19.81 4.53 -6.82
CA PRO A 13 18.58 3.89 -7.24
C PRO A 13 18.04 4.54 -8.51
N ILE A 14 17.85 3.77 -9.58
CA ILE A 14 17.11 4.20 -10.76
C ILE A 14 15.62 3.97 -10.48
N GLY A 15 14.96 4.99 -9.95
CA GLY A 15 13.51 5.02 -9.73
C GLY A 15 13.07 6.47 -9.55
N ASP A 16 11.90 6.82 -10.07
CA ASP A 16 11.29 8.10 -9.74
C ASP A 16 10.98 8.13 -8.24
N VAL A 17 11.19 9.26 -7.60
CA VAL A 17 11.14 9.41 -6.14
C VAL A 17 10.11 10.47 -5.78
N VAL A 18 9.26 10.19 -4.79
CA VAL A 18 8.44 11.23 -4.15
C VAL A 18 9.27 11.91 -3.05
N PRO A 19 9.22 13.25 -2.92
CA PRO A 19 9.83 13.95 -1.80
C PRO A 19 9.30 13.44 -0.46
N GLY A 20 10.14 12.66 0.22
CA GLY A 20 10.06 12.26 1.62
C GLY A 20 11.48 12.28 2.18
N ILE A 21 11.65 12.39 3.49
CA ILE A 21 12.95 12.19 4.13
C ILE A 21 12.87 10.86 4.89
N PRO A 22 13.58 9.79 4.46
CA PRO A 22 14.27 9.61 3.17
C PRO A 22 13.29 9.51 1.98
N PRO A 23 13.78 9.68 0.73
CA PRO A 23 12.97 9.57 -0.48
C PRO A 23 12.25 8.23 -0.57
N VAL A 24 10.96 8.25 -0.92
CA VAL A 24 10.15 7.02 -1.04
C VAL A 24 10.19 6.51 -2.48
N PRO A 25 10.54 5.22 -2.70
CA PRO A 25 10.60 4.65 -4.05
C PRO A 25 9.23 4.64 -4.74
N ILE A 26 9.19 5.05 -6.01
CA ILE A 26 8.05 4.85 -6.89
C ILE A 26 8.27 3.60 -7.74
N THR A 27 7.24 2.75 -7.83
CA THR A 27 7.26 1.55 -8.67
C THR A 27 6.05 1.54 -9.59
N VAL A 28 6.28 1.37 -10.88
CA VAL A 28 5.20 1.30 -11.87
C VAL A 28 4.72 -0.13 -12.06
N TRP A 29 3.41 -0.33 -11.93
CA TRP A 29 2.76 -1.63 -12.10
C TRP A 29 1.89 -1.60 -13.36
N PRO A 30 2.32 -2.23 -14.47
CA PRO A 30 1.47 -2.36 -15.65
C PRO A 30 0.32 -3.33 -15.36
N VAL A 31 -0.89 -2.80 -15.16
CA VAL A 31 -2.11 -3.56 -14.88
C VAL A 31 -3.31 -2.81 -15.48
N PRO A 32 -4.38 -3.50 -15.88
CA PRO A 32 -5.58 -2.82 -16.36
C PRO A 32 -6.21 -1.90 -15.33
N ALA A 33 -6.85 -0.82 -15.78
CA ALA A 33 -7.68 0.05 -14.94
C ALA A 33 -8.87 -0.69 -14.29
N PRO A 34 -9.33 -0.25 -13.11
CA PRO A 34 -10.57 -0.75 -12.50
C PRO A 34 -11.80 -0.39 -13.36
N HIS A 35 -12.88 -1.18 -13.25
CA HIS A 35 -14.16 -0.73 -13.82
C HIS A 35 -14.75 0.40 -12.98
N ARG A 36 -15.72 1.12 -13.55
CA ARG A 36 -16.40 2.21 -12.87
C ARG A 36 -17.03 1.73 -11.56
N GLY A 37 -16.68 2.39 -10.45
CA GLY A 37 -17.19 2.09 -9.11
C GLY A 37 -16.39 1.02 -8.35
N GLU A 38 -15.33 0.48 -8.93
CA GLU A 38 -14.41 -0.44 -8.27
C GLU A 38 -13.18 0.31 -7.76
N THR A 39 -12.63 -0.09 -6.60
CA THR A 39 -11.41 0.52 -6.05
C THR A 39 -10.15 0.04 -6.77
N MET A 40 -10.14 -1.18 -7.32
CA MET A 40 -8.98 -1.78 -7.96
C MET A 40 -9.37 -2.75 -9.07
N SER A 41 -8.45 -3.05 -9.98
CA SER A 41 -8.60 -4.15 -10.94
C SER A 41 -8.19 -5.49 -10.32
N ASN A 42 -8.65 -6.61 -10.90
CA ASN A 42 -8.27 -7.95 -10.45
C ASN A 42 -6.74 -8.14 -10.48
N ALA A 43 -6.07 -7.64 -11.52
CA ALA A 43 -4.63 -7.75 -11.67
C ALA A 43 -3.87 -6.97 -10.59
N LEU A 44 -4.37 -5.79 -10.21
CA LEU A 44 -3.81 -5.01 -9.11
C LEU A 44 -3.95 -5.77 -7.77
N GLY A 45 -5.15 -6.29 -7.47
CA GLY A 45 -5.40 -7.06 -6.25
C GLY A 45 -4.51 -8.30 -6.13
N VAL A 46 -4.35 -9.06 -7.22
CA VAL A 46 -3.43 -10.22 -7.28
C VAL A 46 -2.00 -9.79 -6.94
N ARG A 47 -1.50 -8.71 -7.56
CA ARG A 47 -0.14 -8.23 -7.29
C ARG A 47 0.05 -7.75 -5.86
N LEU A 48 -0.93 -7.06 -5.27
CA LEU A 48 -0.86 -6.64 -3.87
C LEU A 48 -0.74 -7.85 -2.94
N VAL A 49 -1.63 -8.84 -3.09
CA VAL A 49 -1.62 -10.04 -2.25
C VAL A 49 -0.33 -10.83 -2.43
N HIS A 50 0.14 -11.04 -3.66
CA HIS A 50 1.35 -11.82 -3.90
C HIS A 50 2.64 -11.16 -3.42
N ASN A 51 2.76 -9.83 -3.55
CA ASN A 51 3.99 -9.12 -3.18
C ASN A 51 4.05 -8.72 -1.71
N LEU A 52 2.90 -8.55 -1.05
CA LEU A 52 2.83 -8.00 0.31
C LEU A 52 2.43 -9.03 1.37
N THR A 53 2.13 -10.28 0.98
CA THR A 53 1.70 -11.32 1.92
C THR A 53 2.33 -12.69 1.65
N HIS A 54 2.52 -13.46 2.72
CA HIS A 54 2.95 -14.85 2.72
C HIS A 54 1.75 -15.80 2.91
N PRO A 55 1.90 -17.11 2.55
CA PRO A 55 0.89 -18.12 2.85
C PRO A 55 0.46 -18.08 4.33
N SER A 56 -0.82 -18.33 4.62
CA SER A 56 -1.46 -18.26 5.94
C SER A 56 -1.63 -16.87 6.59
N GLN A 57 -0.99 -15.83 6.04
CA GLN A 57 -1.18 -14.49 6.58
C GLN A 57 -2.60 -13.96 6.31
N LEU A 58 -3.09 -13.16 7.27
CA LEU A 58 -4.41 -12.55 7.21
C LEU A 58 -4.37 -11.25 6.39
N VAL A 59 -5.37 -11.10 5.52
CA VAL A 59 -5.67 -9.89 4.76
C VAL A 59 -7.02 -9.34 5.22
N ILE A 60 -7.09 -8.02 5.48
CA ILE A 60 -8.34 -7.32 5.75
C ILE A 60 -8.72 -6.52 4.50
N ASP A 61 -9.90 -6.81 3.96
CA ASP A 61 -10.45 -6.16 2.77
C ASP A 61 -11.44 -5.07 3.17
N LEU A 62 -11.05 -3.80 2.95
CA LEU A 62 -11.90 -2.62 3.12
C LEU A 62 -12.12 -1.89 1.78
N ALA A 63 -11.77 -2.51 0.65
CA ALA A 63 -11.91 -1.91 -0.67
C ALA A 63 -13.30 -2.20 -1.28
N ASP A 64 -13.76 -1.32 -2.17
CA ASP A 64 -15.00 -1.57 -2.92
C ASP A 64 -14.75 -2.52 -4.09
N GLY A 65 -15.49 -3.63 -4.08
CA GLY A 65 -15.54 -4.61 -5.17
C GLY A 65 -14.98 -5.99 -4.80
N PRO A 66 -15.17 -7.00 -5.67
CA PRO A 66 -14.80 -8.39 -5.38
C PRO A 66 -13.32 -8.74 -5.69
N GLN A 67 -12.49 -7.79 -6.08
CA GLN A 67 -11.17 -8.07 -6.68
C GLN A 67 -10.19 -8.59 -5.65
N LEU A 68 -10.13 -7.99 -4.45
CA LEU A 68 -9.20 -8.43 -3.42
C LEU A 68 -9.60 -9.78 -2.83
N VAL A 69 -10.89 -10.02 -2.55
CA VAL A 69 -11.35 -11.35 -2.13
C VAL A 69 -11.01 -12.43 -3.16
N ARG A 70 -11.16 -12.16 -4.46
CA ARG A 70 -10.74 -13.09 -5.53
C ARG A 70 -9.23 -13.34 -5.49
N ALA A 71 -8.43 -12.30 -5.29
CA ALA A 71 -6.98 -12.42 -5.18
C ALA A 71 -6.54 -13.23 -3.96
N VAL A 72 -7.17 -13.01 -2.79
CA VAL A 72 -6.92 -13.77 -1.56
C VAL A 72 -7.24 -15.25 -1.77
N ILE A 73 -8.40 -15.57 -2.35
CA ILE A 73 -8.80 -16.96 -2.65
C ILE A 73 -7.80 -17.62 -3.61
N ALA A 74 -7.46 -16.94 -4.71
CA ALA A 74 -6.50 -17.44 -5.70
C ALA A 74 -5.12 -17.69 -5.09
N ALA A 75 -4.67 -16.80 -4.20
CA ALA A 75 -3.40 -16.92 -3.48
C ALA A 75 -3.48 -17.83 -2.24
N ARG A 76 -4.64 -18.44 -1.92
CA ARG A 76 -4.85 -19.28 -0.72
C ARG A 76 -4.44 -18.56 0.58
N ARG A 77 -4.85 -17.30 0.74
CA ARG A 77 -4.63 -16.50 1.96
C ARG A 77 -5.84 -16.58 2.90
N ARG A 78 -5.67 -16.17 4.16
CA ARG A 78 -6.80 -15.97 5.09
C ARG A 78 -7.34 -14.55 4.90
N SER A 79 -8.65 -14.36 4.94
CA SER A 79 -9.25 -13.02 4.86
C SER A 79 -10.38 -12.82 5.86
N HIS A 80 -10.44 -11.61 6.42
CA HIS A 80 -11.69 -11.10 6.99
C HIS A 80 -12.41 -10.33 5.88
N LEU A 81 -13.60 -10.81 5.53
CA LEU A 81 -14.43 -10.19 4.50
C LEU A 81 -15.33 -9.16 5.16
N SER A 82 -15.29 -7.94 4.64
CA SER A 82 -16.28 -6.92 4.97
C SER A 82 -17.57 -7.24 4.21
N SER A 83 -18.45 -8.03 4.81
CA SER A 83 -19.85 -8.01 4.40
C SER A 83 -20.43 -6.68 4.88
N ALA A 84 -21.09 -5.97 3.96
CA ALA A 84 -21.63 -4.63 4.11
C ALA A 84 -21.97 -4.24 5.56
N ARG A 85 -21.17 -3.31 6.10
CA ARG A 85 -21.42 -2.52 7.31
C ARG A 85 -21.37 -3.32 8.63
N HIS A 86 -20.34 -2.98 9.42
CA HIS A 86 -20.06 -3.36 10.80
C HIS A 86 -19.17 -4.60 10.98
N SER A 87 -17.90 -4.31 11.28
CA SER A 87 -16.84 -5.19 11.81
C SER A 87 -15.93 -5.97 10.85
N GLY A 88 -15.61 -5.42 9.67
CA GLY A 88 -14.57 -5.94 8.77
C GLY A 88 -13.15 -6.05 9.34
N TRP A 89 -12.93 -5.57 10.58
CA TRP A 89 -11.63 -5.57 11.25
C TRP A 89 -11.30 -6.88 11.98
N GLY A 90 -12.32 -7.69 12.32
CA GLY A 90 -12.17 -8.92 13.11
C GLY A 90 -11.35 -8.75 14.41
N ARG A 91 -10.96 -9.87 15.05
CA ARG A 91 -10.13 -9.84 16.27
C ARG A 91 -8.64 -9.97 15.99
N GLU A 92 -8.27 -10.82 15.03
CA GLU A 92 -6.88 -11.12 14.67
C GLU A 92 -6.14 -9.92 14.03
N ALA A 93 -4.81 -9.93 14.15
CA ALA A 93 -3.93 -9.00 13.48
C ALA A 93 -3.64 -9.45 12.03
N ALA A 94 -3.55 -8.49 11.12
CA ALA A 94 -3.34 -8.71 9.69
C ALA A 94 -1.93 -8.36 9.24
N SER A 95 -1.49 -9.01 8.17
CA SER A 95 -0.26 -8.64 7.45
C SER A 95 -0.50 -7.50 6.45
N LEU A 96 -1.71 -7.44 5.89
CA LEU A 96 -2.10 -6.50 4.87
C LEU A 96 -3.54 -6.03 5.13
N ILE A 97 -3.73 -4.72 5.12
CA ILE A 97 -5.04 -4.06 5.10
C ILE A 97 -5.13 -3.30 3.78
N VAL A 98 -6.22 -3.44 3.04
CA VAL A 98 -6.39 -2.77 1.74
C VAL A 98 -7.65 -1.92 1.76
N THR A 99 -7.55 -0.67 1.34
CA THR A 99 -8.65 0.31 1.45
C THR A 99 -8.63 1.32 0.30
N GLY A 100 -9.81 1.77 -0.13
CA GLY A 100 -9.93 2.90 -1.04
C GLY A 100 -9.88 4.24 -0.32
N TRP A 101 -9.53 5.30 -1.05
CA TRP A 101 -9.54 6.67 -0.57
C TRP A 101 -10.28 7.60 -1.54
N PRO A 102 -11.10 8.57 -1.05
CA PRO A 102 -11.45 8.81 0.35
C PRO A 102 -12.27 7.66 0.96
N LEU A 103 -12.24 7.54 2.29
CA LEU A 103 -13.00 6.52 3.02
C LEU A 103 -14.51 6.77 2.81
N THR A 104 -15.14 5.96 1.96
CA THR A 104 -16.57 6.07 1.65
C THR A 104 -17.40 5.44 2.76
N GLY A 105 -18.22 6.24 3.44
CA GLY A 105 -19.21 5.73 4.40
C GLY A 105 -18.69 5.43 5.81
N GLU A 106 -17.45 5.80 6.15
CA GLU A 106 -16.96 5.76 7.53
C GLU A 106 -17.18 7.11 8.22
N ALA A 107 -17.73 7.10 9.44
CA ALA A 107 -17.83 8.28 10.30
C ALA A 107 -16.50 8.60 11.03
N MET A 108 -15.41 7.95 10.62
CA MET A 108 -14.11 7.98 11.27
C MET A 108 -13.21 9.00 10.58
N THR A 109 -12.47 9.77 11.36
CA THR A 109 -11.46 10.69 10.81
C THR A 109 -10.27 9.92 10.21
N PRO A 110 -9.52 10.50 9.27
CA PRO A 110 -8.28 9.90 8.74
C PRO A 110 -7.32 9.39 9.82
N ASP A 111 -7.13 10.17 10.88
CA ASP A 111 -6.19 9.84 11.97
C ASP A 111 -6.67 8.63 12.77
N GLU A 112 -7.96 8.60 13.12
CA GLU A 112 -8.57 7.45 13.82
C GLU A 112 -8.52 6.18 12.95
N PHE A 113 -8.72 6.31 11.65
CA PHE A 113 -8.63 5.21 10.71
C PHE A 113 -7.22 4.61 10.69
N PHE A 114 -6.19 5.46 10.52
CA PHE A 114 -4.82 4.97 10.49
C PHE A 114 -4.34 4.46 11.85
N ALA A 115 -4.80 5.03 12.96
CA ALA A 115 -4.55 4.50 14.30
C ALA A 115 -5.13 3.08 14.45
N ARG A 116 -6.35 2.86 13.95
CA ARG A 116 -7.00 1.54 13.93
C ARG A 116 -6.27 0.55 13.04
N CYS A 117 -5.84 0.97 11.84
CA CYS A 117 -4.95 0.18 10.99
C CYS A 117 -3.71 -0.27 11.73
N LYS A 118 -2.95 0.66 12.33
CA LYS A 118 -1.73 0.35 13.08
C LYS A 118 -1.97 -0.68 14.18
N ALA A 119 -3.03 -0.51 14.96
CA ALA A 119 -3.40 -1.46 16.02
C ALA A 119 -3.75 -2.86 15.50
N LYS A 120 -4.20 -2.97 14.24
CA LYS A 120 -4.61 -4.21 13.59
C LYS A 120 -3.53 -4.85 12.73
N LEU A 121 -2.41 -4.18 12.50
CA LEU A 121 -1.29 -4.75 11.77
C LEU A 121 -0.37 -5.56 12.68
N LEU A 122 0.14 -6.68 12.17
CA LEU A 122 1.34 -7.31 12.73
C LEU A 122 2.54 -6.34 12.62
N PRO A 123 3.56 -6.45 13.48
CA PRO A 123 4.83 -5.76 13.24
C PRO A 123 5.38 -6.11 11.85
N GLY A 124 5.75 -5.10 11.06
CA GLY A 124 6.14 -5.25 9.65
C GLY A 124 4.98 -5.42 8.66
N GLY A 125 3.73 -5.49 9.12
CA GLY A 125 2.54 -5.46 8.27
C GLY A 125 2.33 -4.10 7.61
N CYS A 126 1.46 -4.02 6.60
CA CYS A 126 1.21 -2.78 5.88
C CYS A 126 -0.27 -2.51 5.55
N VAL A 127 -0.59 -1.24 5.39
CA VAL A 127 -1.81 -0.75 4.76
C VAL A 127 -1.47 -0.37 3.33
N ALA A 128 -2.24 -0.87 2.37
CA ALA A 128 -2.26 -0.41 0.99
C ALA A 128 -3.47 0.49 0.79
N VAL A 129 -3.22 1.79 0.61
CA VAL A 129 -4.26 2.79 0.36
C VAL A 129 -4.33 3.08 -1.12
N LEU A 130 -5.49 2.84 -1.74
CA LEU A 130 -5.72 3.06 -3.17
C LEU A 130 -6.38 4.41 -3.41
N LEU A 131 -5.77 5.22 -4.26
CA LEU A 131 -6.28 6.52 -4.70
C LEU A 131 -6.51 6.48 -6.21
N ALA A 132 -7.64 6.99 -6.66
CA ALA A 132 -7.78 7.37 -8.07
C ALA A 132 -6.81 8.52 -8.36
N HIS A 133 -6.00 8.40 -9.41
CA HIS A 133 -4.85 9.28 -9.67
C HIS A 133 -5.18 10.78 -9.69
N ASP A 134 -6.40 11.13 -10.11
CA ASP A 134 -6.79 12.53 -10.33
C ASP A 134 -7.64 13.15 -9.21
N VAL A 135 -7.97 12.40 -8.15
CA VAL A 135 -9.02 12.78 -7.19
C VAL A 135 -8.48 13.29 -5.86
N THR A 136 -7.31 12.81 -5.41
CA THR A 136 -6.77 13.18 -4.10
C THR A 136 -5.26 13.24 -4.11
N ALA A 137 -4.70 14.31 -3.52
CA ALA A 137 -3.27 14.45 -3.38
C ALA A 137 -2.74 13.39 -2.38
N PRO A 138 -1.79 12.53 -2.79
CA PRO A 138 -1.21 11.52 -1.91
C PRO A 138 -0.64 12.07 -0.59
N VAL A 139 -0.24 13.35 -0.58
CA VAL A 139 0.37 14.03 0.57
C VAL A 139 -0.52 14.03 1.82
N ASP A 140 -1.82 14.26 1.68
CA ASP A 140 -2.72 14.37 2.84
C ASP A 140 -2.88 13.01 3.53
N VAL A 141 -2.93 11.94 2.74
CA VAL A 141 -2.97 10.56 3.23
C VAL A 141 -1.69 10.21 3.96
N VAL A 142 -0.54 10.60 3.41
CA VAL A 142 0.77 10.37 4.04
C VAL A 142 0.90 11.12 5.37
N ILE A 143 0.41 12.37 5.45
CA ILE A 143 0.43 13.16 6.69
C ILE A 143 -0.40 12.47 7.78
N ALA A 144 -1.66 12.09 7.47
CA ALA A 144 -2.53 11.41 8.44
C ALA A 144 -1.95 10.07 8.90
N ALA A 145 -1.40 9.27 7.97
CA ALA A 145 -0.76 8.01 8.30
C ALA A 145 0.48 8.18 9.19
N ARG A 146 1.31 9.20 8.92
CA ARG A 146 2.48 9.52 9.75
C ARG A 146 2.08 10.02 11.13
N ALA A 147 1.02 10.81 11.26
CA ALA A 147 0.48 11.23 12.54
C ALA A 147 0.03 10.03 13.40
N ALA A 148 -0.51 8.98 12.77
CA ALA A 148 -0.81 7.70 13.43
C ALA A 148 0.44 6.82 13.70
N GLY A 149 1.63 7.24 13.27
CA GLY A 149 2.89 6.53 13.45
C GLY A 149 3.06 5.31 12.55
N LEU A 150 2.52 5.35 11.32
CA LEU A 150 2.89 4.45 10.23
C LEU A 150 4.00 5.09 9.38
N ALA A 151 4.90 4.27 8.84
CA ALA A 151 5.96 4.73 7.95
C ALA A 151 5.54 4.57 6.48
N TYR A 152 5.79 5.58 5.65
CA TYR A 152 5.54 5.51 4.22
C TYR A 152 6.69 4.77 3.52
N LEU A 153 6.40 3.56 3.03
CA LEU A 153 7.40 2.61 2.54
C LEU A 153 7.59 2.69 1.02
N GLN A 154 6.49 2.78 0.27
CA GLN A 154 6.53 2.69 -1.19
C GLN A 154 5.33 3.39 -1.81
N HIS A 155 5.56 4.03 -2.95
CA HIS A 155 4.51 4.47 -3.87
C HIS A 155 4.44 3.48 -5.03
N ILE A 156 3.27 2.92 -5.30
CA ILE A 156 3.03 2.14 -6.51
C ILE A 156 2.09 2.90 -7.43
N VAL A 157 2.47 3.00 -8.70
CA VAL A 157 1.70 3.67 -9.75
C VAL A 157 1.17 2.61 -10.70
N ALA A 158 -0.13 2.36 -10.70
CA ALA A 158 -0.77 1.41 -11.59
C ALA A 158 -1.18 2.09 -12.91
N ALA A 159 -0.77 1.50 -14.04
CA ALA A 159 -0.97 2.07 -15.36
C ALA A 159 -1.33 1.01 -16.42
N ASP A 160 -2.18 1.38 -17.39
CA ASP A 160 -2.76 0.44 -18.38
C ASP A 160 -1.73 -0.11 -19.39
N GLN A 161 -0.70 0.65 -19.72
CA GLN A 161 0.39 0.19 -20.60
C GLN A 161 1.77 0.69 -20.15
N PRO A 162 2.81 -0.15 -20.27
CA PRO A 162 4.17 0.34 -20.23
C PRO A 162 4.43 1.26 -21.44
N PRO A 163 5.25 2.33 -21.30
CA PRO A 163 5.57 3.22 -22.41
C PRO A 163 6.18 2.43 -23.57
N ARG A 164 5.66 2.62 -24.79
CA ARG A 164 6.26 2.02 -25.99
C ARG A 164 7.43 2.86 -26.46
N LYS A 165 8.51 2.22 -26.95
CA LYS A 165 9.64 2.93 -27.57
C LYS A 165 9.13 3.79 -28.73
N GLY A 166 9.40 5.10 -28.69
CA GLY A 166 9.03 6.05 -29.74
C GLY A 166 7.69 6.79 -29.55
N THR A 167 6.93 6.47 -28.50
CA THR A 167 5.74 7.22 -28.09
C THR A 167 6.12 8.21 -26.98
N PRO A 168 5.47 9.40 -26.85
CA PRO A 168 5.61 10.22 -25.66
C PRO A 168 5.45 9.35 -24.40
N THR A 169 6.37 9.49 -23.45
CA THR A 169 6.44 8.72 -22.21
C THR A 169 5.36 9.15 -21.22
N ARG A 170 4.09 9.14 -21.65
CA ARG A 170 2.97 9.36 -20.76
C ARG A 170 2.46 8.00 -20.30
N LEU A 171 2.71 7.70 -19.03
CA LEU A 171 2.05 6.60 -18.35
C LEU A 171 0.57 6.94 -18.20
N ASP A 172 -0.29 6.03 -18.61
CA ASP A 172 -1.73 6.15 -18.39
C ASP A 172 -2.05 5.65 -16.97
N ILE A 173 -1.73 6.51 -16.00
CA ILE A 173 -1.85 6.20 -14.58
C ILE A 173 -3.31 6.33 -14.17
N HIS A 174 -3.87 5.26 -13.62
CA HIS A 174 -5.25 5.24 -13.16
C HIS A 174 -5.38 5.09 -11.65
N THR A 175 -4.36 4.56 -10.96
CA THR A 175 -4.41 4.33 -9.52
C THR A 175 -3.05 4.48 -8.87
N ASP A 176 -2.99 5.30 -7.82
CA ASP A 176 -1.86 5.34 -6.89
C ASP A 176 -2.13 4.40 -5.73
N VAL A 177 -1.12 3.64 -5.31
CA VAL A 177 -1.18 2.80 -4.12
C VAL A 177 -0.06 3.20 -3.17
N LEU A 178 -0.44 3.71 -2.01
CA LEU A 178 0.49 4.10 -0.94
C LEU A 178 0.64 2.93 0.02
N ILE A 179 1.88 2.45 0.17
CA ILE A 179 2.21 1.38 1.11
C ILE A 179 2.72 2.01 2.41
N LEU A 180 1.95 1.83 3.48
CA LEU A 180 2.22 2.36 4.81
C LEU A 180 2.48 1.19 5.76
N THR A 181 3.61 1.15 6.46
CA THR A 181 3.99 0.00 7.28
C THR A 181 4.04 0.32 8.77
N ARG A 182 3.69 -0.68 9.60
CA ARG A 182 3.96 -0.66 11.04
C ARG A 182 5.40 -1.14 11.26
N SER A 183 6.17 -0.39 12.03
CA SER A 183 7.54 -0.77 12.40
C SER A 183 7.61 -2.17 13.02
N THR A 184 8.69 -2.90 12.74
CA THR A 184 9.00 -4.17 13.41
C THR A 184 9.58 -3.97 14.81
N GLN A 185 10.14 -2.78 15.09
CA GLN A 185 10.59 -2.39 16.42
C GLN A 185 9.42 -1.77 17.19
N ASP A 186 8.62 -2.61 17.83
CA ASP A 186 7.82 -2.22 18.98
C ASP A 186 8.46 -2.91 20.20
N GLY A 187 9.46 -2.26 20.83
CA GLY A 187 10.11 -2.77 22.05
C GLY A 187 11.63 -2.70 22.01
N GLY A 188 12.17 -1.58 22.48
CA GLY A 188 13.60 -1.37 22.62
C GLY A 188 13.89 0.06 23.09
N ALA A 189 13.17 0.50 24.12
CA ALA A 189 13.73 1.48 25.03
C ALA A 189 14.65 0.67 25.96
N ASP A 190 15.94 0.70 25.68
CA ASP A 190 16.97 0.36 26.66
C ASP A 190 17.78 1.65 26.92
N GLU A 191 17.67 2.08 28.17
CA GLU A 191 18.40 3.10 28.97
C GLU A 191 18.85 4.44 28.36
#